data_AF-A0A382LCY4-F1
#
_entry.id   AF-A0A382LCY4-F1
#
_cell.length_a   1.000
_cell.length_b   1.000
_cell.length_c   1.000
_cell.angle_alpha   90.00
_cell.angle_beta   90.00
_cell.angle_gamma   90.00
#
_symmetry.space_group_name_H-M   'P 1'
#
loop_
_entity.id
_entity.type
_entity.pdbx_description
1 polymer ?
#
loop_
_entity_poly.entity_id
_entity_poly.type
_entity_poly.pdbx_seq_one_letter_code
_entity_poly.pdbx_strand_id
1 'polypeptide(L)'
;THENAASDNPHAQVDFCWDLEYIQQNACFSDVYNNENPHQAWRAGFREGVKMALDRGVRPKDSSYLLKGHWKNLHRLWVWQMVGADVDNGLWAVYGARHGLYKTMCTDWDYINVRNFKYLNEMWENNKVKEENLLDKIIELGEMLVRKTNIPIDPLPFNAGQSKFFKKVFRNPDRVPTVNIIDNEIKDNEK
;
A
#
# COMPACT_ATOMS: atom_id res chain seq x y z
N THR A 1 -1.81 -16.88 8.72
CA THR A 1 -2.62 -15.77 8.14
C THR A 1 -2.28 -14.48 8.87
N HIS A 2 -2.41 -13.28 8.26
CA HIS A 2 -2.03 -12.02 8.93
C HIS A 2 -2.76 -11.85 10.29
N GLU A 3 -3.98 -12.35 10.37
CA GLU A 3 -4.81 -12.37 11.58
C GLU A 3 -4.26 -13.27 12.71
N ASN A 4 -3.40 -14.25 12.39
CA ASN A 4 -2.82 -15.21 13.34
C ASN A 4 -1.32 -14.96 13.61
N ALA A 5 -0.76 -13.82 13.19
CA ALA A 5 0.64 -13.49 13.48
C ALA A 5 0.84 -13.30 15.00
N ALA A 6 1.92 -13.86 15.56
CA ALA A 6 2.22 -13.80 16.99
C ALA A 6 2.31 -12.33 17.46
N SER A 7 1.61 -11.98 18.54
CA SER A 7 1.42 -10.59 18.96
C SER A 7 2.69 -9.88 19.42
N ASP A 8 3.71 -10.65 19.83
CA ASP A 8 5.02 -10.18 20.30
C ASP A 8 5.98 -9.82 19.15
N ASN A 9 5.64 -10.17 17.91
CA ASN A 9 6.41 -9.80 16.74
C ASN A 9 5.78 -8.62 15.98
N PRO A 10 6.25 -7.36 16.19
CA PRO A 10 5.69 -6.19 15.53
C PRO A 10 5.90 -6.20 14.01
N HIS A 11 6.97 -6.83 13.51
CA HIS A 11 7.32 -6.85 12.10
C HIS A 11 6.37 -7.73 11.27
N ALA A 12 5.85 -8.80 11.87
CA ALA A 12 4.93 -9.75 11.24
C ALA A 12 3.44 -9.36 11.29
N GLN A 13 3.06 -8.28 11.98
CA GLN A 13 1.64 -7.94 12.20
C GLN A 13 0.89 -7.56 10.91
N VAL A 14 1.60 -6.94 9.95
CA VAL A 14 1.01 -6.40 8.72
C VAL A 14 1.61 -6.99 7.45
N ASP A 15 2.90 -7.36 7.49
CA ASP A 15 3.60 -7.95 6.36
C ASP A 15 4.43 -9.16 6.81
N PHE A 16 4.45 -10.21 6.00
CA PHE A 16 5.17 -11.45 6.32
C PHE A 16 6.60 -11.47 5.81
N CYS A 17 6.98 -10.47 5.02
CA CYS A 17 8.29 -10.38 4.38
C CYS A 17 9.47 -10.25 5.36
N TRP A 18 9.22 -10.22 6.67
CA TRP A 18 10.24 -9.97 7.70
C TRP A 18 10.51 -11.17 8.63
N ASP A 19 9.66 -12.22 8.64
CA ASP A 19 9.73 -13.28 9.66
C ASP A 19 9.37 -14.71 9.21
N LEU A 20 9.03 -14.94 7.94
CA LEU A 20 8.77 -16.30 7.45
C LEU A 20 9.92 -16.80 6.58
N GLU A 21 10.19 -18.10 6.66
CA GLU A 21 10.85 -18.87 5.61
C GLU A 21 10.07 -18.64 4.31
N TYR A 22 10.52 -17.67 3.52
CA TYR A 22 9.85 -17.26 2.31
C TYR A 22 9.97 -18.38 1.27
N ILE A 23 8.92 -19.20 1.14
CA ILE A 23 8.83 -20.18 0.06
C ILE A 23 8.29 -19.49 -1.19
N GLN A 24 9.17 -19.26 -2.16
CA GLN A 24 8.79 -18.65 -3.43
C GLN A 24 7.90 -19.60 -4.25
N GLN A 25 6.62 -19.27 -4.37
CA GLN A 25 5.69 -19.97 -5.27
C GLN A 25 5.80 -19.41 -6.69
N ASN A 26 6.33 -20.21 -7.62
CA ASN A 26 6.58 -19.79 -9.01
C ASN A 26 5.40 -20.02 -9.97
N ALA A 27 4.32 -20.67 -9.51
CA ALA A 27 3.15 -20.96 -10.32
C ALA A 27 1.95 -20.08 -9.90
N CYS A 28 1.03 -19.86 -10.84
CA CYS A 28 -0.25 -19.22 -10.55
C CYS A 28 -1.22 -20.27 -9.98
N PHE A 29 -1.76 -20.01 -8.78
CA PHE A 29 -2.71 -20.90 -8.11
C PHE A 29 -4.12 -20.28 -7.99
N SER A 30 -4.29 -19.01 -8.38
CA SER A 30 -5.58 -18.32 -8.37
C SER A 30 -5.56 -17.04 -9.22
N ASP A 31 -6.72 -16.70 -9.77
CA ASP A 31 -6.98 -15.37 -10.30
C ASP A 31 -7.44 -14.44 -9.18
N VAL A 32 -6.94 -13.20 -9.18
CA VAL A 32 -7.30 -12.18 -8.18
C VAL A 32 -7.78 -10.92 -8.87
N TYR A 33 -9.03 -10.55 -8.61
CA TYR A 33 -9.68 -9.38 -9.19
C TYR A 33 -9.72 -8.26 -8.14
N ASN A 34 -8.65 -7.47 -8.06
CA ASN A 34 -8.52 -6.43 -7.04
C ASN A 34 -9.44 -5.23 -7.27
N ASN A 35 -9.94 -5.03 -8.49
CA ASN A 35 -10.73 -3.87 -8.90
C ASN A 35 -12.09 -4.22 -9.52
N GLU A 36 -12.62 -5.43 -9.29
CA GLU A 36 -13.92 -5.86 -9.84
C GLU A 36 -15.08 -4.96 -9.39
N ASN A 37 -15.04 -4.52 -8.13
CA ASN A 37 -16.01 -3.59 -7.57
C ASN A 37 -15.35 -2.48 -6.73
N PRO A 38 -16.06 -1.36 -6.47
CA PRO A 38 -15.55 -0.24 -5.69
C PRO A 38 -14.97 -0.63 -4.33
N HIS A 39 -15.62 -1.54 -3.60
CA HIS A 39 -15.19 -1.98 -2.29
C HIS A 39 -13.84 -2.72 -2.36
N GLN A 40 -13.70 -3.66 -3.30
CA GLN A 40 -12.46 -4.40 -3.50
C GLN A 40 -11.32 -3.46 -3.94
N ALA A 41 -11.58 -2.55 -4.87
CA ALA A 41 -10.61 -1.56 -5.33
C ALA A 41 -10.14 -0.65 -4.20
N TRP A 42 -11.09 -0.10 -3.44
CA TRP A 42 -10.80 0.70 -2.25
C TRP A 42 -9.99 -0.09 -1.23
N ARG A 43 -10.38 -1.33 -0.92
CA ARG A 43 -9.68 -2.16 0.08
C ARG A 43 -8.25 -2.48 -0.37
N ALA A 44 -8.05 -2.79 -1.64
CA ALA A 44 -6.72 -3.01 -2.21
C ALA A 44 -5.85 -1.76 -2.07
N GLY A 45 -6.35 -0.61 -2.51
CA GLY A 45 -5.67 0.67 -2.35
C GLY A 45 -5.37 1.01 -0.89
N PHE A 46 -6.37 0.88 0.00
CA PHE A 46 -6.25 1.17 1.43
C PHE A 46 -5.13 0.35 2.08
N ARG A 47 -5.10 -0.95 1.80
CA ARG A 47 -4.05 -1.83 2.33
C ARG A 47 -2.67 -1.42 1.83
N GLU A 48 -2.52 -1.10 0.56
CA GLU A 48 -1.23 -0.67 -0.01
C GLU A 48 -0.80 0.70 0.52
N GLY A 49 -1.73 1.63 0.72
CA GLY A 49 -1.48 2.93 1.35
C GLY A 49 -0.99 2.82 2.79
N VAL A 50 -1.50 1.85 3.55
CA VAL A 50 -0.98 1.51 4.89
C VAL A 50 0.39 0.84 4.78
N LYS A 51 0.48 -0.27 4.05
CA LYS A 51 1.68 -1.13 3.98
C LYS A 51 2.92 -0.38 3.50
N MET A 52 2.80 0.38 2.42
CA MET A 52 3.94 1.09 1.84
C MET A 52 4.40 2.28 2.70
N ALA A 53 3.59 2.72 3.67
CA ALA A 53 3.98 3.73 4.65
C ALA A 53 4.80 3.15 5.80
N LEU A 54 4.79 1.83 6.02
CA LEU A 54 5.48 1.19 7.13
C LEU A 54 6.97 1.01 6.81
N ASP A 55 7.81 1.21 7.82
CA ASP A 55 9.21 0.81 7.78
C ASP A 55 9.36 -0.55 8.46
N ARG A 56 9.64 -1.58 7.66
CA ARG A 56 9.76 -2.98 8.11
C ARG A 56 8.57 -3.44 8.96
N GLY A 57 7.35 -3.10 8.54
CA GLY A 57 6.12 -3.46 9.27
C GLY A 57 5.79 -2.55 10.45
N VAL A 58 6.61 -1.56 10.77
CA VAL A 58 6.37 -0.62 11.88
C VAL A 58 6.00 0.77 11.34
N ARG A 59 5.01 1.42 11.96
CA ARG A 59 4.62 2.80 11.62
C ARG A 59 5.78 3.77 11.87
N PRO A 60 6.19 4.60 10.89
CA PRO A 60 7.17 5.65 11.12
C PRO A 60 6.68 6.66 12.14
N LYS A 61 7.60 7.21 12.95
CA LYS A 61 7.29 8.18 14.00
C LYS A 61 6.54 9.41 13.47
N ASP A 62 6.98 9.92 12.33
CA ASP A 62 6.41 11.10 11.68
C ASP A 62 6.72 11.09 10.17
N SER A 63 6.26 12.13 9.48
CA SER A 63 6.45 12.29 8.04
C SER A 63 7.92 12.40 7.62
N SER A 64 8.81 12.93 8.48
CA SER A 64 10.24 13.02 8.16
C SER A 64 10.91 11.64 8.12
N TYR A 65 10.44 10.69 8.95
CA TYR A 65 10.87 9.29 8.89
C TYR A 65 10.24 8.56 7.71
N LEU A 66 8.96 8.80 7.40
CA LEU A 66 8.33 8.26 6.20
C LEU A 66 9.12 8.60 4.94
N LEU A 67 9.48 9.88 4.75
CA LEU A 67 10.22 10.35 3.57
C LEU A 67 11.66 9.80 3.47
N LYS A 68 12.19 9.23 4.55
CA LYS A 68 13.49 8.53 4.58
C LYS A 68 13.34 7.00 4.40
N GLY A 69 12.11 6.52 4.25
CA GLY A 69 11.82 5.12 4.00
C GLY A 69 12.44 4.61 2.70
N HIS A 70 12.40 3.29 2.50
CA HIS A 70 13.01 2.67 1.34
C HIS A 70 12.39 3.20 0.03
N TRP A 71 13.22 3.78 -0.84
CA TRP A 71 12.78 4.52 -2.02
C TRP A 71 11.82 3.72 -2.93
N LYS A 72 12.02 2.40 -3.10
CA LYS A 72 11.12 1.57 -3.93
C LYS A 72 9.69 1.55 -3.38
N ASN A 73 9.52 1.55 -2.05
CA ASN A 73 8.21 1.54 -1.42
C ASN A 73 7.57 2.92 -1.53
N LEU A 74 8.34 3.98 -1.32
CA LEU A 74 7.86 5.35 -1.50
C LEU A 74 7.40 5.63 -2.93
N HIS A 75 8.19 5.22 -3.93
CA HIS A 75 7.79 5.38 -5.33
C HIS A 75 6.49 4.65 -5.64
N ARG A 76 6.34 3.40 -5.15
CA ARG A 76 5.10 2.63 -5.31
C ARG A 76 3.94 3.29 -4.59
N LEU A 77 4.16 3.80 -3.38
CA LEU A 77 3.16 4.56 -2.63
C LEU A 77 2.68 5.73 -3.47
N TRP A 78 3.57 6.59 -3.98
CA TRP A 78 3.18 7.74 -4.80
C TRP A 78 2.40 7.35 -6.05
N VAL A 79 2.78 6.25 -6.71
CA VAL A 79 2.03 5.71 -7.86
C VAL A 79 0.61 5.32 -7.45
N TRP A 80 0.43 4.62 -6.33
CA TRP A 80 -0.90 4.30 -5.78
C TRP A 80 -1.74 5.54 -5.46
N GLN A 81 -1.11 6.67 -5.10
CA GLN A 81 -1.82 7.92 -4.81
C GLN A 81 -2.23 8.70 -6.08
N MET A 82 -1.68 8.38 -7.25
CA MET A 82 -1.75 9.23 -8.45
C MET A 82 -2.31 8.53 -9.69
N VAL A 83 -2.09 7.23 -9.86
CA VAL A 83 -2.32 6.52 -11.12
C VAL A 83 -3.44 5.49 -10.95
N GLY A 84 -4.45 5.54 -11.82
CA GLY A 84 -5.52 4.54 -11.80
C GLY A 84 -6.77 4.89 -12.59
N ALA A 85 -6.96 6.14 -13.00
CA ALA A 85 -8.20 6.59 -13.64
C ALA A 85 -8.51 5.95 -15.02
N ASP A 86 -7.57 5.19 -15.59
CA ASP A 86 -7.69 4.51 -16.89
C ASP A 86 -8.30 3.10 -16.81
N VAL A 87 -8.61 2.60 -15.61
CA VAL A 87 -9.19 1.27 -15.39
C VAL A 87 -10.42 1.34 -14.48
N ASP A 88 -11.30 0.36 -14.62
CA ASP A 88 -12.52 0.27 -13.80
C ASP A 88 -12.18 0.27 -12.32
N ASN A 89 -12.93 1.07 -11.55
CA ASN A 89 -12.74 1.30 -10.12
C ASN A 89 -11.33 1.80 -9.72
N GLY A 90 -10.48 2.23 -10.65
CA GLY A 90 -9.12 2.65 -10.32
C GLY A 90 -9.05 3.92 -9.47
N LEU A 91 -10.02 4.84 -9.61
CA LEU A 91 -10.16 5.97 -8.69
C LEU A 91 -10.53 5.54 -7.26
N TRP A 92 -11.32 4.48 -7.09
CA TRP A 92 -11.58 3.89 -5.77
C TRP A 92 -10.30 3.36 -5.13
N ALA A 93 -9.41 2.77 -5.93
CA ALA A 93 -8.10 2.34 -5.45
C ALA A 93 -7.21 3.53 -5.05
N VAL A 94 -7.19 4.62 -5.83
CA VAL A 94 -6.48 5.87 -5.46
C VAL A 94 -7.04 6.46 -4.17
N TYR A 95 -8.37 6.53 -4.05
CA TYR A 95 -9.04 6.97 -2.82
C TYR A 95 -8.68 6.09 -1.63
N GLY A 96 -8.71 4.77 -1.81
CA GLY A 96 -8.27 3.81 -0.81
C GLY A 96 -6.85 4.08 -0.34
N ALA A 97 -5.91 4.20 -1.27
CA ALA A 97 -4.51 4.45 -0.96
C ALA A 97 -4.29 5.75 -0.19
N ARG A 98 -4.98 6.83 -0.56
CA ARG A 98 -4.96 8.10 0.18
C ARG A 98 -5.56 7.96 1.57
N HIS A 99 -6.69 7.26 1.69
CA HIS A 99 -7.36 7.04 2.96
C HIS A 99 -6.49 6.18 3.92
N GLY A 100 -5.88 5.11 3.42
CA GLY A 100 -4.99 4.25 4.21
C GLY A 100 -3.75 4.98 4.69
N LEU A 101 -3.10 5.76 3.81
CA LEU A 101 -1.96 6.59 4.19
C LEU A 101 -2.35 7.65 5.21
N TYR A 102 -3.48 8.33 5.00
CA TYR A 102 -3.96 9.37 5.91
C TYR A 102 -4.26 8.80 7.31
N LYS A 103 -4.96 7.67 7.39
CA LYS A 103 -5.22 6.99 8.67
C LYS A 103 -3.90 6.64 9.37
N THR A 104 -2.95 6.09 8.63
CA THR A 104 -1.67 5.64 9.18
C THR A 104 -0.80 6.80 9.66
N MET A 105 -0.70 7.91 8.91
CA MET A 105 0.27 8.96 9.19
C MET A 105 -0.32 10.19 9.88
N CYS A 106 -1.61 10.45 9.71
CA CYS A 106 -2.25 11.71 10.11
C CYS A 106 -3.28 11.55 11.22
N THR A 107 -3.46 10.35 11.77
CA THR A 107 -4.39 10.04 12.87
C THR A 107 -3.78 9.05 13.87
N ASP A 108 -4.49 8.79 14.96
CA ASP A 108 -4.15 7.79 15.98
C ASP A 108 -4.76 6.40 15.66
N TRP A 109 -5.13 6.17 14.40
CA TRP A 109 -5.67 4.89 13.98
C TRP A 109 -4.62 3.79 14.10
N ASP A 110 -4.97 2.68 14.74
CA ASP A 110 -4.10 1.52 14.85
C ASP A 110 -4.02 0.80 13.50
N TYR A 111 -2.84 0.92 12.88
CA TYR A 111 -2.54 0.39 11.56
C TYR A 111 -2.57 -1.14 11.50
N ILE A 112 -2.47 -1.84 12.64
CA ILE A 112 -2.60 -3.30 12.71
C ILE A 112 -3.99 -3.74 12.25
N ASN A 113 -5.03 -2.91 12.42
CA ASN A 113 -6.39 -3.23 11.98
C ASN A 113 -6.51 -3.44 10.46
N VAL A 114 -5.51 -3.01 9.66
CA VAL A 114 -5.46 -3.27 8.21
C VAL A 114 -5.51 -4.77 7.87
N ARG A 115 -5.11 -5.64 8.80
CA ARG A 115 -5.12 -7.10 8.58
C ARG A 115 -6.51 -7.73 8.73
N ASN A 116 -7.43 -7.06 9.43
CA ASN A 116 -8.74 -7.60 9.77
C ASN A 116 -9.78 -7.20 8.71
N PHE A 117 -10.26 -8.18 7.94
CA PHE A 117 -11.17 -7.89 6.83
C PHE A 117 -12.57 -7.51 7.31
N LYS A 118 -13.01 -8.02 8.46
CA LYS A 118 -14.29 -7.60 9.06
C LYS A 118 -14.25 -6.12 9.40
N TYR A 119 -13.17 -5.66 10.00
CA TYR A 119 -12.96 -4.24 10.30
C TYR A 119 -12.96 -3.37 9.05
N LEU A 120 -12.27 -3.80 7.98
CA LEU A 120 -12.26 -3.06 6.71
C LEU A 120 -13.63 -3.03 6.04
N ASN A 121 -14.41 -4.12 6.12
CA ASN A 121 -15.78 -4.14 5.61
C ASN A 121 -16.66 -3.16 6.40
N GLU A 122 -16.57 -3.14 7.74
CA GLU A 122 -17.30 -2.18 8.56
C GLU A 122 -16.90 -0.73 8.24
N MET A 123 -15.61 -0.46 7.98
CA MET A 123 -15.16 0.85 7.51
C MET A 123 -15.77 1.23 6.17
N TRP A 124 -15.89 0.27 5.24
CA TRP A 124 -16.49 0.48 3.94
C TRP A 124 -18.00 0.77 4.04
N GLU A 125 -18.75 -0.01 4.82
CA GLU A 125 -20.19 0.19 5.00
C GLU A 125 -20.51 1.55 5.65
N ASN A 126 -19.63 2.03 6.53
CA ASN A 126 -19.75 3.35 7.16
C ASN A 126 -19.19 4.50 6.29
N ASN A 127 -18.59 4.18 5.14
CA ASN A 127 -18.03 5.18 4.24
C ASN A 127 -19.16 5.91 3.52
N LYS A 128 -19.15 7.24 3.59
CA LYS A 128 -20.16 8.10 2.94
C LYS A 128 -19.76 8.58 1.55
N VAL A 129 -18.58 8.18 1.07
CA VAL A 129 -18.11 8.48 -0.28
C VAL A 129 -18.90 7.65 -1.28
N LYS A 130 -19.33 8.30 -2.36
CA LYS A 130 -20.07 7.72 -3.47
C LYS A 130 -19.38 8.12 -4.77
N GLU A 131 -19.76 7.49 -5.88
CA GLU A 131 -19.17 7.78 -7.19
C GLU A 131 -19.26 9.28 -7.52
N GLU A 132 -20.40 9.91 -7.20
CA GLU A 132 -20.63 11.33 -7.51
C GLU A 132 -19.67 12.31 -6.82
N ASN A 133 -19.11 11.94 -5.66
CA ASN A 133 -18.21 12.80 -4.88
C ASN A 133 -16.81 12.20 -4.70
N LEU A 134 -16.52 11.09 -5.39
CA LEU A 134 -15.27 10.36 -5.24
C LEU A 134 -14.06 11.22 -5.56
N LEU A 135 -14.08 11.94 -6.68
CA LEU A 135 -12.97 12.79 -7.10
C LEU A 135 -12.71 13.92 -6.10
N ASP A 136 -13.75 14.58 -5.61
CA ASP A 136 -13.63 15.63 -4.61
C ASP A 136 -12.98 15.11 -3.33
N LYS A 137 -13.40 13.90 -2.89
CA LYS A 137 -12.84 13.25 -1.70
C LYS A 137 -11.40 12.80 -1.88
N ILE A 138 -11.05 12.38 -3.09
CA ILE A 138 -9.66 12.11 -3.46
C ILE A 138 -8.83 13.38 -3.33
N ILE A 139 -9.29 14.50 -3.90
CA ILE A 139 -8.59 15.79 -3.88
C ILE A 139 -8.42 16.29 -2.46
N GLU A 140 -9.50 16.34 -1.66
CA GLU A 140 -9.49 16.76 -0.26
C GLU A 140 -8.45 15.98 0.56
N LEU A 141 -8.45 14.64 0.44
CA LEU A 141 -7.44 13.82 1.11
C LEU A 141 -6.02 14.09 0.60
N GLY A 142 -5.85 14.35 -0.70
CA GLY A 142 -4.58 14.71 -1.30
C GLY A 142 -4.02 16.01 -0.73
N GLU A 143 -4.82 17.06 -0.66
CA GLU A 143 -4.44 18.34 -0.05
C GLU A 143 -4.02 18.15 1.42
N MET A 144 -4.81 17.37 2.17
CA MET A 144 -4.52 17.08 3.57
C MET A 144 -3.20 16.30 3.73
N LEU A 145 -2.95 15.33 2.86
CA LEU A 145 -1.72 14.54 2.87
C LEU A 145 -0.50 15.41 2.53
N VAL A 146 -0.56 16.18 1.44
CA VAL A 146 0.54 17.08 1.04
C VAL A 146 0.84 18.05 2.18
N ARG A 147 -0.19 18.70 2.74
CA ARG A 147 -0.02 19.66 3.85
C ARG A 147 0.58 19.02 5.11
N LYS A 148 0.16 17.81 5.48
CA LYS A 148 0.59 17.17 6.74
C LYS A 148 1.88 16.37 6.64
N THR A 149 2.19 15.84 5.46
CA THR A 149 3.28 14.87 5.29
C THR A 149 4.35 15.31 4.29
N ASN A 150 4.10 16.36 3.50
CA ASN A 150 5.01 16.87 2.49
C ASN A 150 5.43 15.80 1.45
N ILE A 151 4.57 14.81 1.20
CA ILE A 151 4.80 13.83 0.14
C ILE A 151 4.68 14.49 -1.25
N PRO A 152 5.46 14.05 -2.25
CA PRO A 152 5.55 14.69 -3.56
C PRO A 152 4.44 14.20 -4.50
N ILE A 153 3.17 14.35 -4.10
CA ILE A 153 2.01 14.05 -4.95
C ILE A 153 1.22 15.33 -5.24
N ASP A 154 0.42 15.31 -6.30
CA ASP A 154 -0.56 16.35 -6.55
C ASP A 154 -1.91 15.98 -5.90
N PRO A 155 -2.65 16.95 -5.31
CA PRO A 155 -4.02 16.70 -4.87
C PRO A 155 -4.93 16.17 -5.98
N LEU A 156 -4.78 16.60 -7.23
CA LEU A 156 -5.50 16.03 -8.35
C LEU A 156 -4.74 14.80 -8.90
N PRO A 157 -5.29 13.58 -8.83
CA PRO A 157 -4.63 12.41 -9.43
C PRO A 157 -4.60 12.53 -10.96
N PHE A 158 -3.84 11.67 -11.61
CA PHE A 158 -3.81 11.61 -13.06
C PHE A 158 -5.18 11.23 -13.62
N ASN A 159 -5.61 11.96 -14.64
CA ASN A 159 -6.76 11.55 -15.43
C ASN A 159 -6.48 10.25 -16.22
N ALA A 160 -7.49 9.71 -16.90
CA ALA A 160 -7.37 8.45 -17.63
C ALA A 160 -6.23 8.46 -18.68
N GLY A 161 -6.12 9.54 -19.45
CA GLY A 161 -5.07 9.67 -20.47
C GLY A 161 -3.66 9.71 -19.87
N GLN A 162 -3.47 10.49 -18.80
CA GLN A 162 -2.21 10.59 -18.06
C GLN A 162 -1.84 9.28 -17.38
N SER A 163 -2.81 8.58 -16.76
CA SER A 163 -2.59 7.27 -16.13
C SER A 163 -2.15 6.23 -17.16
N LYS A 164 -2.83 6.17 -18.31
CA LYS A 164 -2.49 5.27 -19.42
C LYS A 164 -1.11 5.58 -19.99
N PHE A 165 -0.78 6.86 -20.18
CA PHE A 165 0.54 7.28 -20.63
C PHE A 165 1.63 6.89 -19.63
N PHE A 166 1.44 7.17 -18.34
CA PHE A 166 2.38 6.81 -17.29
C PHE A 166 2.66 5.30 -17.30
N LYS A 167 1.61 4.47 -17.32
CA LYS A 167 1.76 3.00 -17.39
C LYS A 167 2.50 2.53 -18.65
N LYS A 168 2.42 3.25 -19.77
CA LYS A 168 3.13 2.93 -21.00
C LYS A 168 4.64 3.20 -20.90
N VAL A 169 5.04 4.23 -20.16
CA VAL A 169 6.45 4.68 -20.08
C VAL A 169 7.16 4.23 -18.80
N PHE A 170 6.41 3.95 -17.74
CA PHE A 170 6.95 3.56 -16.44
C PHE A 170 7.59 2.17 -16.51
N ARG A 171 8.83 2.08 -16.03
CA ARG A 171 9.56 0.81 -15.87
C ARG A 171 9.69 0.50 -14.40
N ASN A 172 9.13 -0.63 -13.98
CA ASN A 172 9.28 -1.10 -12.61
C ASN A 172 10.76 -1.43 -12.37
N PRO A 173 11.40 -0.95 -11.29
CA PRO A 173 12.76 -1.33 -10.98
C PRO A 173 12.89 -2.84 -10.83
N ASP A 174 14.02 -3.38 -11.26
CA ASP A 174 14.30 -4.81 -11.16
C ASP A 174 14.09 -5.31 -9.73
N ARG A 175 13.44 -6.47 -9.63
CA ARG A 175 13.50 -7.30 -8.43
C ARG A 175 14.94 -7.78 -8.36
N VAL A 176 15.56 -7.68 -7.19
CA VAL A 176 16.99 -8.02 -7.00
C VAL A 176 17.25 -9.38 -7.66
N PRO A 177 18.28 -9.52 -8.53
CA PRO A 177 18.58 -10.80 -9.13
C PRO A 177 18.89 -11.82 -8.03
N THR A 178 18.48 -13.07 -8.26
CA THR A 178 18.43 -14.23 -7.36
C THR A 178 19.75 -14.64 -6.67
N VAL A 179 20.80 -13.82 -6.73
CA VAL A 179 22.19 -14.25 -6.53
C VAL A 179 22.65 -14.20 -5.06
N ASN A 180 21.93 -13.58 -4.12
CA ASN A 180 22.48 -13.37 -2.77
C ASN A 180 21.68 -13.94 -1.59
N ILE A 181 20.69 -14.82 -1.83
CA ILE A 181 19.92 -15.42 -0.72
C ILE A 181 20.49 -16.78 -0.28
N ILE A 182 21.31 -17.44 -1.10
CA ILE A 182 21.73 -18.84 -0.85
C ILE A 182 23.05 -18.93 -0.04
N ASP A 183 23.89 -17.89 0.00
CA ASP A 183 25.27 -18.05 0.49
C ASP A 183 25.52 -17.74 1.97
N ASN A 184 24.49 -17.31 2.73
CA ASN A 184 24.66 -16.98 4.14
C ASN A 184 24.27 -18.11 5.12
N GLU A 185 23.67 -19.21 4.66
CA GLU A 185 23.29 -20.32 5.55
C GLU A 185 24.33 -21.46 5.60
N ILE A 186 25.35 -21.45 4.72
CA ILE A 186 26.36 -22.53 4.67
C ILE A 186 27.61 -22.20 5.51
N LYS A 187 27.87 -20.92 5.83
CA LYS A 187 29.12 -20.53 6.52
C LYS A 187 29.09 -20.62 8.04
N ASP A 188 27.93 -20.80 8.66
CA ASP A 188 27.80 -20.87 10.12
C ASP A 188 27.75 -22.30 10.68
N ASN A 189 27.91 -23.33 9.83
CA ASN A 189 28.00 -24.74 10.25
C ASN A 189 29.43 -25.32 10.22
N GLU A 190 30.46 -24.49 10.03
CA GLU A 190 31.86 -24.88 10.20
C GLU A 190 32.54 -23.98 11.23
N LYS A 191 32.26 -24.20 12.52
CA LYS A 191 33.14 -23.84 13.65
C LYS A 191 32.82 -24.63 14.90
#